data_AF-S9RFV7-F1
#
_entry.id   AF-S9RFV7-F1
#
_cell.length_a   1.000
_cell.length_b   1.000
_cell.length_c   1.000
_cell.angle_alpha   90.00
_cell.angle_beta   90.00
_cell.angle_gamma   90.00
#
_symmetry.space_group_name_H-M   'P 1'
#
loop_
_entity.id
_entity.type
_entity.pdbx_description
1 polymer ?
#
loop_
_entity_poly.entity_id
_entity_poly.type
_entity_poly.pdbx_seq_one_letter_code
_entity_poly.pdbx_strand_id
1 'polypeptide(L)'
;MTRYSTKRKHRNNGNHRLYRTRVYGRDLDQIHQDLIEPEKYQKLPLDPDLPGLGQNYCVECARHFATDEALRLHKRSKVHRRRLKDLKEPAYSQEEAEAAVNIAHPKPGTSSDVNQNQEPQAIMAD
;
A
#
# COMPACT_ATOMS: atom_id res chain seq x y z
N MET A 1 -47.65 9.48 -27.45
CA MET A 1 -46.74 8.30 -27.37
C MET A 1 -46.43 7.99 -25.92
N THR A 2 -47.00 6.93 -25.37
CA THR A 2 -46.76 6.48 -23.99
C THR A 2 -45.46 5.66 -23.94
N ARG A 3 -44.56 5.94 -22.99
CA ARG A 3 -43.33 5.16 -22.83
C ARG A 3 -43.69 3.77 -22.28
N TYR A 4 -43.49 2.72 -23.08
CA TYR A 4 -43.62 1.34 -22.60
C TYR A 4 -42.54 1.05 -21.54
N SER A 5 -42.97 0.54 -20.38
CA SER A 5 -42.07 0.17 -19.28
C SER A 5 -41.27 -1.07 -19.66
N THR A 6 -39.95 -0.95 -19.75
CA THR A 6 -39.07 -2.09 -20.01
C THR A 6 -38.86 -2.90 -18.72
N LYS A 7 -38.78 -4.23 -18.85
CA LYS A 7 -38.59 -5.18 -17.74
C LYS A 7 -37.35 -4.78 -16.93
N ARG A 8 -37.49 -4.58 -15.60
CA ARG A 8 -36.38 -4.20 -14.72
C ARG A 8 -35.29 -5.28 -14.77
N LYS A 9 -34.10 -4.93 -15.27
CA LYS A 9 -32.90 -5.76 -15.11
C LYS A 9 -32.32 -5.50 -13.74
N HIS A 10 -32.22 -6.51 -12.89
CA HIS A 10 -31.54 -6.38 -11.60
C HIS A 10 -30.08 -5.97 -11.83
N ARG A 11 -29.73 -4.76 -11.40
CA ARG A 11 -28.35 -4.27 -11.40
C ARG A 11 -27.81 -4.46 -9.99
N ASN A 12 -27.24 -5.63 -9.71
CA ASN A 12 -26.48 -5.78 -8.48
C ASN A 12 -25.16 -5.03 -8.65
N ASN A 13 -24.89 -4.06 -7.77
CA ASN A 13 -23.64 -3.29 -7.78
C ASN A 13 -22.41 -4.19 -7.51
N GLY A 14 -22.59 -5.40 -6.95
CA GLY A 14 -21.53 -6.42 -6.83
C GLY A 14 -20.40 -6.09 -5.85
N ASN A 15 -20.30 -4.83 -5.41
CA ASN A 15 -19.21 -4.31 -4.58
C ASN A 15 -19.08 -5.02 -3.23
N HIS A 16 -20.16 -5.54 -2.65
CA HIS A 16 -20.10 -6.32 -1.41
C HIS A 16 -19.18 -7.55 -1.51
N ARG A 17 -18.91 -8.06 -2.73
CA ARG A 17 -17.95 -9.17 -2.93
C ARG A 17 -16.50 -8.74 -2.72
N LEU A 18 -16.19 -7.46 -2.94
CA LEU A 18 -14.84 -6.90 -2.83
C LEU A 18 -14.44 -6.69 -1.36
N TYR A 19 -15.41 -6.36 -0.50
CA TYR A 19 -15.17 -6.10 0.93
C TYR A 19 -15.24 -7.36 1.81
N ARG A 20 -15.21 -8.57 1.23
CA ARG A 20 -15.23 -9.81 2.01
C ARG A 20 -13.84 -10.09 2.57
N THR A 21 -13.76 -10.51 3.83
CA THR A 21 -12.51 -10.87 4.52
C THR A 21 -11.65 -11.87 3.75
N ARG A 22 -12.24 -12.89 3.12
CA ARG A 22 -11.50 -13.89 2.33
C ARG A 22 -10.77 -13.35 1.08
N VAL A 23 -11.16 -12.17 0.60
CA VAL A 23 -10.56 -11.52 -0.60
C VAL A 23 -9.73 -10.31 -0.18
N TYR A 24 -9.72 -9.99 1.11
CA TYR A 24 -9.06 -8.82 1.64
C TYR A 24 -7.54 -8.95 1.47
N GLY A 25 -6.93 -7.86 1.01
CA GLY A 25 -5.49 -7.79 0.77
C GLY A 25 -4.72 -7.26 1.98
N ARG A 26 -3.45 -6.94 1.77
CA ARG A 26 -2.64 -6.25 2.79
C ARG A 26 -3.06 -4.80 2.97
N ASP A 27 -3.05 -4.37 4.22
CA ASP A 27 -3.36 -2.99 4.63
C ASP A 27 -2.19 -2.03 4.40
N LEU A 28 -2.46 -0.73 4.51
CA LEU A 28 -1.44 0.31 4.33
C LEU A 28 -0.37 0.26 5.42
N ASP A 29 -0.76 0.11 6.68
CA ASP A 29 0.12 -0.02 7.84
C ASP A 29 1.07 -1.23 7.74
N GLN A 30 0.55 -2.38 7.30
CA GLN A 30 1.35 -3.58 7.03
C GLN A 30 2.37 -3.33 5.92
N ILE A 31 1.97 -2.64 4.85
CA ILE A 31 2.88 -2.29 3.75
C ILE A 31 3.94 -1.28 4.21
N HIS A 32 3.61 -0.35 5.11
CA HIS A 32 4.62 0.54 5.71
C HIS A 32 5.69 -0.25 6.46
N GLN A 33 5.30 -1.26 7.23
CA GLN A 33 6.24 -2.16 7.91
C GLN A 33 7.12 -2.93 6.90
N ASP A 34 6.51 -3.44 5.82
CA ASP A 34 7.23 -4.11 4.75
C ASP A 34 8.25 -3.22 4.03
N LEU A 35 7.95 -1.92 3.91
CA LEU A 35 8.84 -0.93 3.29
C LEU A 35 10.03 -0.55 4.17
N ILE A 36 9.93 -0.72 5.49
CA ILE A 36 11.06 -0.52 6.41
C ILE A 36 12.14 -1.59 6.17
N GLU A 37 11.73 -2.81 5.78
CA GLU A 37 12.62 -3.95 5.58
C GLU A 37 12.61 -4.43 4.11
N PRO A 38 13.09 -3.62 3.16
CA PRO A 38 13.00 -3.94 1.74
C PRO A 38 13.83 -5.16 1.32
N GLU A 39 14.82 -5.54 2.13
CA GLU A 39 15.75 -6.65 1.87
C GLU A 39 15.04 -7.99 1.79
N LYS A 40 13.96 -8.18 2.57
CA LYS A 40 13.15 -9.41 2.58
C LYS A 40 12.55 -9.73 1.22
N TYR A 41 12.25 -8.68 0.44
CA TYR A 41 11.56 -8.79 -0.84
C TYR A 41 12.50 -8.72 -2.07
N GLN A 42 13.81 -8.64 -1.86
CA GLN A 42 14.78 -8.70 -2.97
C GLN A 42 15.10 -10.14 -3.37
N LYS A 43 15.02 -11.09 -2.43
CA LYS A 43 15.36 -12.50 -2.65
C LYS A 43 14.20 -13.38 -2.20
N LEU A 44 13.12 -13.41 -3.00
CA LEU A 44 12.01 -14.32 -2.74
C LEU A 44 12.36 -15.75 -3.18
N PRO A 45 11.96 -16.77 -2.40
CA PRO A 45 12.04 -18.15 -2.84
C PRO A 45 11.16 -18.38 -4.08
N LEU A 46 11.54 -19.34 -4.91
CA LEU A 46 10.74 -19.75 -6.06
C LEU A 46 9.52 -20.53 -5.57
N ASP A 47 8.34 -19.96 -5.76
CA ASP A 47 7.07 -20.58 -5.37
C ASP A 47 6.23 -20.89 -6.65
N PRO A 48 5.95 -22.16 -6.95
CA PRO A 48 5.20 -22.55 -8.14
C PRO A 48 3.71 -22.12 -8.12
N ASP A 49 3.14 -21.83 -6.95
CA ASP A 49 1.73 -21.45 -6.82
C ASP A 49 1.50 -19.96 -7.12
N LEU A 50 2.56 -19.16 -7.12
CA LEU A 50 2.53 -17.73 -7.39
C LEU A 50 2.84 -17.40 -8.86
N PRO A 51 2.23 -16.35 -9.42
CA PRO A 51 2.54 -15.96 -10.79
C PRO A 51 4.00 -15.51 -10.91
N GLY A 52 4.67 -15.92 -11.98
CA GLY A 52 6.08 -15.60 -12.21
C GLY A 52 7.02 -16.25 -11.19
N LEU A 53 6.64 -17.40 -10.62
CA LEU A 53 7.38 -18.13 -9.59
C LEU A 53 7.69 -17.28 -8.34
N GLY A 54 6.83 -16.29 -8.06
CA GLY A 54 6.99 -15.34 -6.95
C GLY A 54 8.04 -14.25 -7.16
N GLN A 55 8.81 -14.28 -8.26
CA GLN A 55 9.97 -13.40 -8.46
C GLN A 55 9.59 -11.94 -8.77
N ASN A 56 8.54 -11.74 -9.57
CA ASN A 56 8.16 -10.40 -10.05
C ASN A 56 7.15 -9.76 -9.08
N TYR A 57 7.64 -9.25 -7.95
CA TYR A 57 6.81 -8.70 -6.87
C TYR A 57 6.88 -7.16 -6.76
N CYS A 58 5.73 -6.54 -6.49
CA CYS A 58 5.64 -5.14 -6.11
C CYS A 58 5.24 -5.02 -4.63
N VAL A 59 6.16 -4.52 -3.80
CA VAL A 59 5.97 -4.37 -2.34
C VAL A 59 4.81 -3.42 -2.02
N GLU A 60 4.81 -2.24 -2.64
CA GLU A 60 3.84 -1.17 -2.36
C GLU A 60 2.37 -1.56 -2.63
N CYS A 61 2.17 -2.42 -3.64
CA CYS A 61 0.84 -2.90 -4.04
C CYS A 61 0.57 -4.34 -3.58
N ALA A 62 1.52 -4.97 -2.87
CA ALA A 62 1.48 -6.35 -2.43
C ALA A 62 0.99 -7.35 -3.50
N ARG A 63 1.54 -7.26 -4.72
CA ARG A 63 1.07 -8.04 -5.87
C ARG A 63 2.21 -8.67 -6.67
N HIS A 64 2.04 -9.95 -7.01
CA HIS A 64 2.92 -10.69 -7.92
C HIS A 64 2.46 -10.56 -9.38
N PHE A 65 3.43 -10.59 -10.30
CA PHE A 65 3.24 -10.49 -11.74
C PHE A 65 3.87 -11.70 -12.44
N ALA A 66 3.37 -12.03 -13.64
CA ALA A 66 3.91 -13.15 -14.40
C ALA A 66 5.30 -12.85 -15.00
N THR A 67 5.54 -11.62 -15.45
CA THR A 67 6.77 -11.21 -16.16
C THR A 67 7.33 -9.89 -15.63
N ASP A 68 8.63 -9.66 -15.87
CA ASP A 68 9.31 -8.40 -15.56
C ASP A 68 8.70 -7.19 -16.28
N GLU A 69 8.28 -7.38 -17.53
CA GLU A 69 7.66 -6.33 -18.33
C GLU A 69 6.33 -5.87 -17.71
N ALA A 70 5.53 -6.82 -17.21
CA ALA A 70 4.28 -6.52 -16.53
C ALA A 70 4.52 -5.73 -15.23
N LEU A 71 5.57 -6.06 -14.48
CA LEU A 71 5.99 -5.31 -13.30
C LEU A 71 6.38 -3.87 -13.66
N ARG A 72 7.19 -3.70 -14.71
CA ARG A 72 7.62 -2.37 -15.21
C ARG A 72 6.43 -1.53 -15.67
N LEU A 73 5.48 -2.13 -16.40
CA LEU A 73 4.26 -1.45 -16.83
C LEU A 73 3.37 -1.08 -15.63
N HIS A 74 3.24 -1.96 -14.64
CA HIS A 74 2.52 -1.70 -13.40
C HIS A 74 3.07 -0.48 -12.67
N LYS A 75 4.39 -0.37 -12.52
CA LYS A 75 5.05 0.79 -11.87
C LYS A 75 4.75 2.11 -12.58
N ARG A 76 4.52 2.09 -13.89
CA ARG A 76 4.14 3.28 -14.68
C ARG A 76 2.63 3.59 -14.65
N SER A 77 1.81 2.70 -14.09
CA SER A 77 0.35 2.83 -14.10
C SER A 77 -0.16 3.88 -13.11
N LYS A 78 -1.39 4.38 -13.33
CA LYS A 78 -2.04 5.33 -12.41
C LYS A 78 -2.34 4.71 -11.04
N VAL A 79 -2.62 3.41 -10.99
CA VAL A 79 -2.95 2.69 -9.76
C VAL A 79 -1.76 2.69 -8.80
N HIS A 80 -0.58 2.34 -9.31
CA HIS A 80 0.65 2.36 -8.52
C HIS A 80 1.02 3.78 -8.07
N ARG A 81 0.94 4.78 -8.97
CA ARG A 81 1.17 6.18 -8.60
C ARG A 81 0.20 6.71 -7.54
N ARG A 82 -1.03 6.20 -7.49
CA ARG A 82 -1.98 6.54 -6.43
C ARG A 82 -1.55 5.90 -5.11
N ARG A 83 -1.18 4.62 -5.13
CA ARG A 83 -0.70 3.91 -3.94
C ARG A 83 0.54 4.58 -3.34
N LEU A 84 1.47 5.04 -4.18
CA LEU A 84 2.62 5.83 -3.76
C LEU A 84 2.27 7.18 -3.12
N LYS A 85 1.10 7.75 -3.41
CA LYS A 85 0.63 8.95 -2.71
C LYS A 85 0.05 8.58 -1.36
N ASP A 86 -0.78 7.53 -1.32
CA ASP A 86 -1.37 7.03 -0.08
C ASP A 86 -0.27 6.62 0.93
N LEU A 87 0.84 6.02 0.46
CA LEU A 87 1.99 5.61 1.27
C LEU A 87 2.94 6.75 1.68
N LYS A 88 2.74 7.98 1.21
CA LYS A 88 3.53 9.14 1.68
C LYS A 88 3.00 9.66 3.01
N GLU A 89 1.71 9.49 3.24
CA GLU A 89 1.08 9.83 4.50
C GLU A 89 1.36 8.71 5.51
N PRO A 90 1.65 9.03 6.78
CA PRO A 90 1.83 8.00 7.79
C PRO A 90 0.52 7.20 7.96
N ALA A 91 0.63 5.88 8.10
CA ALA A 91 -0.54 5.05 8.33
C ALA A 91 -1.17 5.37 9.68
N TYR A 92 -2.50 5.45 9.68
CA TYR A 92 -3.29 5.64 10.89
C TYR A 92 -3.07 4.47 11.86
N SER A 93 -2.75 4.78 13.11
CA SER A 93 -2.46 3.79 14.14
C SER A 93 -3.53 3.78 15.23
N GLN A 94 -3.64 2.64 15.92
CA GLN A 94 -4.54 2.50 17.07
C GLN A 94 -4.20 3.51 18.18
N GLU A 95 -2.91 3.78 18.38
CA GLU A 95 -2.42 4.76 19.37
C GLU A 95 -2.92 6.17 19.06
N GLU A 96 -2.98 6.54 17.79
CA GLU A 96 -3.52 7.83 17.33
C GLU A 96 -5.02 7.92 17.62
N ALA A 97 -5.77 6.83 17.43
CA ALA A 97 -7.19 6.75 17.76
C ALA A 97 -7.45 6.93 19.26
N GLU A 98 -6.64 6.30 20.10
CA GLU A 98 -6.74 6.37 21.55
C GLU A 98 -6.34 7.75 22.08
N ALA A 99 -5.28 8.34 21.51
CA ALA A 99 -4.87 9.71 21.82
C ALA A 99 -5.97 10.73 21.48
N ALA A 100 -6.70 10.55 20.37
CA ALA A 100 -7.82 11.42 20.00
C ALA A 100 -8.99 11.38 21.01
N VAL A 101 -9.14 10.27 21.73
CA VAL A 101 -10.14 10.08 22.81
C VAL A 101 -9.57 10.40 24.20
N ASN A 102 -8.32 10.88 24.27
CA ASN A 102 -7.57 11.17 25.51
C ASN A 102 -7.38 9.95 26.42
N ILE A 103 -7.26 8.75 25.85
CA ILE A 103 -6.87 7.54 26.58
C ILE A 103 -5.34 7.52 26.63
N ALA A 104 -4.77 7.59 27.83
CA ALA A 104 -3.33 7.66 28.02
C ALA A 104 -2.68 6.28 27.92
N HIS A 105 -1.89 6.06 26.87
CA HIS A 105 -0.97 4.92 26.77
C HIS A 105 0.45 5.38 27.13
N PRO A 106 1.15 4.73 28.10
CA PRO A 106 2.55 5.02 28.35
C PRO A 106 3.37 4.51 27.16
N LYS A 107 3.90 5.42 26.34
CA LYS A 107 4.72 5.07 25.17
C LYS A 107 6.03 4.39 25.63
N PRO A 108 6.36 3.16 25.19
CA PRO A 108 7.77 2.77 25.11
C PRO A 108 8.41 3.60 23.99
N GLY A 109 9.48 4.35 24.30
CA GLY A 109 10.03 5.35 23.38
C GLY A 109 10.43 4.79 22.01
N THR A 110 9.82 5.30 20.95
CA THR A 110 10.18 4.98 19.56
C THR A 110 10.80 6.20 18.87
N SER A 111 11.94 5.96 18.25
CA SER A 111 12.90 6.91 17.67
C SER A 111 12.52 7.46 16.29
N SER A 112 11.26 7.80 16.02
CA SER A 112 10.80 8.19 14.67
C SER A 112 10.80 9.68 14.36
N ASP A 113 11.18 10.56 15.31
CA ASP A 113 11.26 12.02 15.10
C ASP A 113 12.68 12.52 14.75
N VAL A 114 13.46 11.77 13.95
CA VAL A 114 14.82 12.19 13.56
C VAL A 114 14.91 12.53 12.07
N ASN A 115 14.91 13.84 11.83
CA ASN A 115 15.74 14.57 10.88
C ASN A 115 15.20 14.79 9.45
N GLN A 116 14.35 15.81 9.33
CA GLN A 116 14.30 16.65 8.12
C GLN A 116 15.19 17.88 8.35
N ASN A 117 16.13 18.09 7.43
CA ASN A 117 16.88 19.33 7.18
C ASN A 117 18.18 19.56 8.00
N GLN A 118 19.29 19.05 7.48
CA GLN A 118 20.57 19.77 7.50
C GLN A 118 21.13 19.83 6.08
N GLU A 119 21.04 21.01 5.47
CA GLU A 119 21.78 21.36 4.27
C GLU A 119 23.29 21.38 4.59
N PRO A 120 24.18 20.85 3.75
CA PRO A 120 25.61 21.06 3.92
C PRO A 120 25.93 22.52 3.57
N GLN A 121 26.28 23.31 4.59
CA GLN A 121 26.84 24.65 4.41
C GLN A 121 28.15 24.54 3.64
N ALA A 122 28.24 25.33 2.57
CA ALA A 122 29.46 25.57 1.82
C ALA A 122 30.59 26.01 2.76
N ILE A 123 31.71 25.28 2.73
CA ILE A 123 33.00 25.81 3.16
C ILE A 123 33.71 26.27 1.90
N MET A 124 33.57 27.56 1.61
CA MET A 124 34.57 28.31 0.87
C MET A 124 35.72 28.61 1.84
N ALA A 125 36.93 28.14 1.54
CA ALA A 125 38.18 28.71 2.03
C ALA A 125 39.34 28.21 1.14
N ASP A 126 39.97 29.19 0.49
CA ASP A 126 41.32 29.26 -0.13
C ASP A 126 41.71 28.30 -1.28
#